data_AF-E4XRF1-F1
#
_entry.id   AF-E4XRF1-F1
#
_cell.length_a   1.000
_cell.length_b   1.000
_cell.length_c   1.000
_cell.angle_alpha   90.00
_cell.angle_beta   90.00
_cell.angle_gamma   90.00
#
_symmetry.space_group_name_H-M   'P 1'
#
loop_
_entity.id
_entity.type
_entity.pdbx_description
1 polymer ?
#
loop_
_entity_poly.entity_id
_entity_poly.type
_entity_poly.pdbx_seq_one_letter_code
_entity_poly.pdbx_strand_id
1 'polypeptide(L)'
;MENTRYGGHMTTDVLREAREALSTSRPETPRINLMDLQESFSGRRTPRIIQNERRPKTGSLQTRPSRLQPIGAIEPPSPDLLRSVSVVSSLEANSTGLTQFVKTMISPLQRANIVRIMKRIELGPINLSVFGSQVYKLSRDTEFFFSAFEMVECLVSKISEADEMLIISLKDLATAHASRLVQAAEACPSLPSQIERAVSRILSETERLEAEGTFLLQKGNERRVQFLLLVLRELLNVNSAAREIEESTKIFHACFKSLRVFSESEDITFIVARILSKTTNSPSVCSLIHSTEPRWILHIAQAIEKFIRCSTVIVHFLFAVGNAAVNSIHNLKFLATVRRVLSLYLKRATVDKLKKEEEDVLLKALRVCANLSLEEETALSVTEESGLMRKVVDLLRCSIENKRCFSRPDEVARFSVTVITNTCFFFPKNKSLRIEEVMSLMVKCLLGSKLSTVCEVCRALSNLSQEEPVKSLIIKEIDLALFITFLESPDSTLVSYTVGILTNLSSAFDILPSLLLHDLNGIKNLKAAMLEFEDWELATHIAKLFFNIVDKVSY
;
A
#
# COMPACT_ATOMS: atom_id res chain seq x y z
N MET A 1 -54.24 -2.76 2.98
CA MET A 1 -53.84 -1.93 1.83
C MET A 1 -53.62 -0.52 2.32
N GLU A 2 -52.41 -0.22 2.80
CA GLU A 2 -51.96 1.12 3.15
C GLU A 2 -50.57 1.33 2.55
N ASN A 3 -50.37 2.52 1.99
CA ASN A 3 -49.30 2.92 1.08
C ASN A 3 -47.88 2.67 1.63
N THR A 4 -47.15 1.78 0.97
CA THR A 4 -45.69 1.68 1.03
C THR A 4 -45.09 2.88 0.27
N ARG A 5 -44.12 3.59 0.87
CA ARG A 5 -43.45 4.75 0.21
C ARG A 5 -42.51 4.36 -0.94
N TYR A 6 -42.24 3.06 -1.13
CA TYR A 6 -41.44 2.51 -2.24
C TYR A 6 -41.94 1.14 -2.76
N GLY A 7 -43.05 0.62 -2.24
CA GLY A 7 -43.51 -0.76 -2.52
C GLY A 7 -44.56 -0.87 -3.63
N GLY A 8 -44.56 0.05 -4.58
CA GLY A 8 -45.38 0.01 -5.77
C GLY A 8 -44.62 0.69 -6.89
N HIS A 9 -44.01 -0.12 -7.77
CA HIS A 9 -43.11 0.28 -8.86
C HIS A 9 -41.64 0.50 -8.47
N MET A 10 -40.90 -0.60 -8.26
CA MET A 10 -39.66 -0.71 -9.02
C MET A 10 -40.08 -0.85 -10.49
N THR A 11 -39.75 0.15 -11.31
CA THR A 11 -40.08 0.15 -12.72
C THR A 11 -39.41 -1.04 -13.39
N THR A 12 -40.02 -1.57 -14.46
CA THR A 12 -39.41 -2.56 -15.36
C THR A 12 -37.98 -2.20 -15.76
N ASP A 13 -37.64 -0.90 -15.74
CA ASP A 13 -36.30 -0.38 -15.99
C ASP A 13 -35.25 -0.79 -14.96
N VAL A 14 -35.56 -0.90 -13.66
CA VAL A 14 -34.56 -1.32 -12.65
C VAL A 14 -34.22 -2.80 -12.80
N LEU A 15 -35.23 -3.66 -13.03
CA LEU A 15 -35.02 -5.07 -13.30
C LEU A 15 -34.31 -5.29 -14.65
N ARG A 16 -34.62 -4.46 -15.65
CA ARG A 16 -33.93 -4.44 -16.94
C ARG A 16 -32.47 -4.01 -16.79
N GLU A 17 -32.19 -2.92 -16.07
CA GLU A 17 -30.83 -2.45 -15.78
C GLU A 17 -30.03 -3.49 -15.00
N ALA A 18 -30.63 -4.17 -14.02
CA ALA A 18 -29.99 -5.28 -13.31
C ALA A 18 -29.61 -6.42 -14.27
N ARG A 19 -30.53 -6.87 -15.14
CA ARG A 19 -30.26 -7.90 -16.15
C ARG A 19 -29.23 -7.46 -17.19
N GLU A 20 -29.28 -6.21 -17.66
CA GLU A 20 -28.29 -5.62 -18.58
C GLU A 20 -26.90 -5.55 -17.91
N ALA A 21 -26.81 -5.18 -16.65
CA ALA A 21 -25.57 -5.16 -15.88
C ALA A 21 -24.97 -6.57 -15.71
N LEU A 22 -25.80 -7.58 -15.44
CA LEU A 22 -25.37 -8.99 -15.36
C LEU A 22 -24.83 -9.50 -16.70
N SER A 23 -25.40 -9.04 -17.82
CA SER A 23 -24.99 -9.48 -19.18
C SER A 23 -23.68 -8.86 -19.68
N THR A 24 -23.24 -7.73 -19.10
CA THR A 24 -22.11 -6.92 -19.59
C THR A 24 -20.85 -7.02 -18.72
N SER A 25 -20.95 -7.58 -17.51
CA SER A 25 -19.82 -7.71 -16.58
C SER A 25 -18.99 -8.98 -16.82
N ARG A 26 -17.72 -8.83 -17.22
CA ARG A 26 -16.70 -9.87 -16.99
C ARG A 26 -16.23 -9.78 -15.53
N PRO A 27 -15.95 -10.91 -14.85
CA PRO A 27 -15.50 -10.90 -13.46
C PRO A 27 -14.07 -10.34 -13.39
N GLU A 28 -13.94 -9.09 -12.95
CA GLU A 28 -12.69 -8.60 -12.35
C GLU A 28 -12.77 -8.81 -10.84
N THR A 29 -12.33 -9.98 -10.39
CA THR A 29 -12.12 -10.25 -8.97
C THR A 29 -10.95 -9.40 -8.47
N PRO A 30 -11.11 -8.64 -7.37
CA PRO A 30 -9.97 -8.25 -6.57
C PRO A 30 -9.40 -9.53 -5.96
N ARG A 31 -8.13 -9.86 -6.26
CA ARG A 31 -7.37 -10.86 -5.51
C ARG A 31 -7.19 -10.36 -4.06
N ILE A 32 -8.18 -10.63 -3.22
CA ILE A 32 -7.98 -10.77 -1.78
C ILE A 32 -7.37 -12.17 -1.63
N ASN A 33 -6.18 -12.28 -1.04
CA ASN A 33 -5.56 -13.58 -0.74
C ASN A 33 -6.47 -14.30 0.27
N LEU A 34 -7.35 -15.17 -0.24
CA LEU A 34 -8.31 -15.96 0.52
C LEU A 34 -7.67 -17.12 1.31
N MET A 35 -6.34 -17.24 1.31
CA MET A 35 -5.65 -18.36 1.97
C MET A 35 -5.52 -18.19 3.50
N ASP A 36 -5.71 -17.00 4.06
CA ASP A 36 -5.53 -16.79 5.51
C ASP A 36 -6.83 -16.85 6.32
N LEU A 37 -8.00 -16.97 5.68
CA LEU A 37 -9.32 -17.07 6.35
C LEU A 37 -9.81 -18.51 6.55
N GLN A 38 -9.10 -19.51 6.03
CA GLN A 38 -9.50 -20.92 6.16
C GLN A 38 -8.95 -21.61 7.42
N GLU A 39 -8.00 -21.02 8.16
CA GLU A 39 -7.44 -21.66 9.36
C GLU A 39 -8.24 -21.40 10.65
N SER A 40 -9.17 -20.44 10.67
CA SER A 40 -10.00 -20.12 11.84
C SER A 40 -11.24 -21.03 12.02
N PHE A 41 -11.49 -21.98 11.11
CA PHE A 41 -12.66 -22.87 11.13
C PHE A 41 -12.38 -24.35 11.47
N SER A 42 -11.20 -24.71 11.99
CA SER A 42 -10.96 -26.09 12.48
C SER A 42 -10.51 -26.14 13.94
N GLY A 43 -11.28 -26.87 14.74
CA GLY A 43 -11.05 -27.03 16.17
C GLY A 43 -9.72 -27.72 16.49
N ARG A 44 -9.14 -27.29 17.62
CA ARG A 44 -7.97 -27.85 18.31
C ARG A 44 -7.81 -29.38 18.14
N ARG A 45 -6.62 -29.81 17.72
CA ARG A 45 -5.87 -30.95 18.28
C ARG A 45 -4.41 -30.91 17.79
N THR A 46 -3.49 -30.77 18.73
CA THR A 46 -2.05 -31.04 18.54
C THR A 46 -1.81 -32.52 18.22
N PRO A 47 -0.71 -32.84 17.51
CA PRO A 47 0.31 -33.61 18.21
C PRO A 47 1.77 -33.21 17.89
N ARG A 48 2.59 -33.65 18.84
CA ARG A 48 4.04 -33.52 19.04
C ARG A 48 4.92 -34.25 18.01
N ILE A 49 6.10 -33.64 17.77
CA ILE A 49 7.47 -34.22 17.69
C ILE A 49 7.76 -35.24 16.57
N ILE A 50 8.81 -34.97 15.77
CA ILE A 50 10.03 -35.79 15.63
C ILE A 50 11.16 -34.94 15.03
N GLN A 51 12.28 -34.90 15.75
CA GLN A 51 13.59 -34.39 15.33
C GLN A 51 14.15 -35.24 14.18
N ASN A 52 14.93 -34.64 13.28
CA ASN A 52 16.06 -35.34 12.69
C ASN A 52 17.16 -34.37 12.25
N GLU A 53 18.24 -34.39 13.03
CA GLU A 53 19.55 -33.85 12.71
C GLU A 53 20.11 -34.50 11.44
N ARG A 54 20.84 -33.73 10.63
CA ARG A 54 21.92 -34.25 9.77
C ARG A 54 22.88 -33.11 9.36
N ARG A 55 24.01 -33.04 10.07
CA ARG A 55 25.28 -32.46 9.56
C ARG A 55 25.89 -33.45 8.54
N PRO A 56 26.64 -32.96 7.54
CA PRO A 56 28.07 -33.26 7.50
C PRO A 56 28.89 -32.05 6.98
N LYS A 57 29.97 -31.65 7.65
CA LYS A 57 31.37 -32.12 7.58
C LYS A 57 32.25 -31.09 6.85
N THR A 58 33.12 -30.51 7.65
CA THR A 58 34.36 -29.80 7.35
C THR A 58 35.29 -30.61 6.44
N GLY A 59 35.83 -29.96 5.42
CA GLY A 59 36.93 -30.48 4.58
C GLY A 59 37.90 -29.36 4.25
N SER A 60 39.01 -29.32 4.98
CA SER A 60 40.20 -28.50 4.70
C SER A 60 41.07 -29.14 3.62
N LEU A 61 41.62 -28.37 2.70
CA LEU A 61 42.81 -28.75 1.93
C LEU A 61 43.63 -27.52 1.52
N GLN A 62 44.90 -27.56 1.91
CA GLN A 62 45.95 -26.57 1.68
C GLN A 62 46.74 -26.87 0.37
N THR A 63 47.07 -25.78 -0.35
CA THR A 63 48.32 -25.49 -1.08
C THR A 63 48.79 -26.37 -2.27
N ARG A 64 49.03 -25.75 -3.44
CA ARG A 64 50.34 -25.21 -3.90
C ARG A 64 50.27 -24.62 -5.34
N PRO A 65 51.27 -23.80 -5.77
CA PRO A 65 51.13 -22.76 -6.80
C PRO A 65 51.60 -23.20 -8.20
N SER A 66 51.09 -22.55 -9.25
CA SER A 66 51.56 -22.76 -10.63
C SER A 66 51.87 -21.43 -11.33
N ARG A 67 53.18 -21.24 -11.55
CA ARG A 67 53.91 -20.54 -12.61
C ARG A 67 53.19 -19.53 -13.52
N LEU A 68 53.77 -18.33 -13.49
CA LEU A 68 53.70 -17.23 -14.46
C LEU A 68 54.04 -17.64 -15.90
N GLN A 69 53.31 -17.05 -16.86
CA GLN A 69 53.74 -16.79 -18.23
C GLN A 69 53.40 -15.33 -18.63
N PRO A 70 54.12 -14.74 -19.60
CA PRO A 70 54.36 -13.31 -19.67
C PRO A 70 53.26 -12.49 -20.35
N ILE A 71 53.22 -11.23 -19.92
CA ILE A 71 52.37 -10.13 -20.36
C ILE A 71 52.58 -9.84 -21.86
N GLY A 72 51.50 -9.91 -22.64
CA GLY A 72 51.43 -9.36 -23.99
C GLY A 72 51.45 -7.83 -23.94
N ALA A 73 52.18 -7.23 -24.89
CA ALA A 73 52.43 -5.80 -25.00
C ALA A 73 51.12 -4.97 -24.98
N ILE A 74 51.08 -4.01 -24.05
CA ILE A 74 50.05 -2.96 -23.97
C ILE A 74 50.41 -1.91 -25.03
N GLU A 75 49.47 -1.61 -25.92
CA GLU A 75 49.57 -0.47 -26.85
C GLU A 75 49.78 0.84 -26.07
N PRO A 76 50.62 1.77 -26.56
CA PRO A 76 50.87 3.03 -25.86
C PRO A 76 49.58 3.86 -25.77
N PRO A 77 49.36 4.57 -24.66
CA PRO A 77 48.17 5.39 -24.47
C PRO A 77 48.14 6.54 -25.49
N SER A 78 46.93 6.95 -25.88
CA SER A 78 46.74 8.04 -26.85
C SER A 78 47.42 9.34 -26.39
N PRO A 79 47.88 10.19 -27.32
CA PRO A 79 48.57 11.45 -27.00
C PRO A 79 47.79 12.38 -26.07
N ASP A 80 46.45 12.29 -26.09
CA ASP A 80 45.57 13.04 -25.20
C ASP A 80 45.66 12.58 -23.74
N LEU A 81 45.84 11.28 -23.51
CA LEU A 81 46.02 10.73 -22.17
C LEU A 81 47.35 11.21 -21.56
N LEU A 82 48.42 11.25 -22.36
CA LEU A 82 49.75 11.71 -21.95
C LEU A 82 49.77 13.21 -21.61
N ARG A 83 49.00 14.03 -22.33
CA ARG A 83 48.83 15.46 -21.98
C ARG A 83 48.06 15.65 -20.68
N SER A 84 47.04 14.83 -20.41
CA SER A 84 46.37 14.87 -19.09
C SER A 84 47.26 14.37 -17.95
N VAL A 85 48.14 13.39 -18.20
CA VAL A 85 49.07 12.87 -17.18
C VAL A 85 50.20 13.87 -16.88
N SER A 86 50.71 14.60 -17.87
CA SER A 86 51.76 15.62 -17.63
C SER A 86 51.27 16.83 -16.83
N VAL A 87 49.97 17.14 -16.91
CA VAL A 87 49.31 18.16 -16.08
C VAL A 87 49.12 17.64 -14.65
N VAL A 88 48.89 16.34 -14.46
CA VAL A 88 48.70 15.73 -13.13
C VAL A 88 50.02 15.55 -12.38
N SER A 89 51.11 15.15 -13.05
CA SER A 89 52.44 15.00 -12.42
C SER A 89 53.05 16.34 -11.95
N SER A 90 52.57 17.46 -12.47
CA SER A 90 52.95 18.81 -12.03
C SER A 90 52.06 19.35 -10.89
N LEU A 91 50.95 18.67 -10.57
CA LEU A 91 49.99 19.07 -9.54
C LEU A 91 50.09 18.26 -8.24
N GLU A 92 50.86 17.18 -8.19
CA GLU A 92 51.11 16.38 -6.97
C GLU A 92 51.83 17.17 -5.85
N ALA A 93 52.36 18.36 -6.16
CA ALA A 93 53.09 19.19 -5.21
C ALA A 93 52.23 20.20 -4.43
N ASN A 94 50.94 20.39 -4.73
CA ASN A 94 50.09 21.36 -4.00
C ASN A 94 48.60 21.02 -4.07
N SER A 95 48.02 20.58 -2.94
CA SER A 95 46.59 20.29 -2.76
C SER A 95 45.65 21.49 -3.04
N THR A 96 46.18 22.70 -2.96
CA THR A 96 45.50 23.96 -3.34
C THR A 96 45.47 24.21 -4.85
N GLY A 97 46.46 23.73 -5.61
CA GLY A 97 46.58 23.94 -7.05
C GLY A 97 45.53 23.18 -7.87
N LEU A 98 45.26 21.93 -7.48
CA LEU A 98 44.24 21.09 -8.12
C LEU A 98 42.84 21.70 -7.96
N THR A 99 42.55 22.27 -6.79
CA THR A 99 41.27 22.93 -6.48
C THR A 99 41.06 24.21 -7.28
N GLN A 100 42.14 24.96 -7.56
CA GLN A 100 42.10 26.23 -8.30
C GLN A 100 42.03 26.00 -9.82
N PHE A 101 42.80 25.05 -10.36
CA PHE A 101 42.80 24.67 -11.78
C PHE A 101 41.43 24.12 -12.21
N VAL A 102 40.78 23.36 -11.34
CA VAL A 102 39.46 22.76 -11.60
C VAL A 102 38.30 23.77 -11.60
N LYS A 103 38.50 24.96 -11.03
CA LYS A 103 37.50 26.04 -10.97
C LYS A 103 37.43 26.89 -12.25
N THR A 104 38.43 26.87 -13.12
CA THR A 104 38.52 27.77 -14.29
C THR A 104 38.46 26.96 -15.60
N MET A 105 37.37 27.13 -16.36
CA MET A 105 37.15 26.67 -17.75
C MET A 105 37.62 25.24 -18.11
N ILE A 106 37.03 24.23 -17.47
CA ILE A 106 37.20 22.82 -17.86
C ILE A 106 35.95 22.35 -18.63
N SER A 107 36.15 21.79 -19.83
CA SER A 107 35.10 21.17 -20.65
C SER A 107 34.50 19.93 -19.98
N PRO A 108 33.26 19.51 -20.31
CA PRO A 108 32.66 18.28 -19.78
C PRO A 108 33.56 17.05 -19.97
N LEU A 109 34.19 16.91 -21.13
CA LEU A 109 35.12 15.81 -21.44
C LEU A 109 36.35 15.78 -20.51
N GLN A 110 36.93 16.93 -20.22
CA GLN A 110 38.06 17.02 -19.30
C GLN A 110 37.63 16.72 -17.85
N ARG A 111 36.44 17.17 -17.42
CA ARG A 111 35.88 16.81 -16.11
C ARG A 111 35.66 15.29 -16.02
N ALA A 112 35.17 14.67 -17.08
CA ALA A 112 35.02 13.22 -17.13
C ALA A 112 36.34 12.48 -16.95
N ASN A 113 37.39 12.93 -17.63
CA ASN A 113 38.72 12.34 -17.50
C ASN A 113 39.29 12.54 -16.10
N ILE A 114 39.08 13.71 -15.48
CA ILE A 114 39.44 13.94 -14.08
C ILE A 114 38.70 12.95 -13.17
N VAL A 115 37.39 12.76 -13.33
CA VAL A 115 36.60 11.79 -12.56
C VAL A 115 37.10 10.35 -12.73
N ARG A 116 37.49 9.95 -13.95
CA ARG A 116 38.09 8.62 -14.20
C ARG A 116 39.44 8.43 -13.53
N ILE A 117 40.31 9.44 -13.61
CA ILE A 117 41.61 9.44 -12.93
C ILE A 117 41.38 9.36 -11.42
N MET A 118 40.46 10.17 -10.90
CA MET A 118 40.05 10.19 -9.50
C MET A 118 39.55 8.81 -9.02
N LYS A 119 38.74 8.10 -9.80
CA LYS A 119 38.30 6.73 -9.49
C LYS A 119 39.49 5.76 -9.34
N ARG A 120 40.54 5.91 -10.15
CA ARG A 120 41.72 5.01 -10.15
C ARG A 120 42.69 5.26 -9.00
N ILE A 121 42.71 6.46 -8.42
CA ILE A 121 43.70 6.86 -7.40
C ILE A 121 43.22 6.66 -5.96
N GLU A 122 42.14 5.90 -5.72
CA GLU A 122 41.54 5.65 -4.39
C GLU A 122 41.36 6.93 -3.55
N LEU A 123 40.24 7.63 -3.76
CA LEU A 123 40.01 8.98 -3.23
C LEU A 123 40.00 9.04 -1.70
N GLY A 124 40.92 9.82 -1.12
CA GLY A 124 40.80 10.33 0.25
C GLY A 124 39.73 11.44 0.39
N PRO A 125 39.44 11.90 1.63
CA PRO A 125 38.32 12.80 1.94
C PRO A 125 38.29 14.13 1.16
N ILE A 126 39.46 14.75 0.97
CA ILE A 126 39.60 16.00 0.21
C ILE A 126 39.27 15.76 -1.27
N ASN A 127 39.69 14.62 -1.80
CA ASN A 127 39.46 14.27 -3.19
C ASN A 127 37.98 13.90 -3.45
N LEU A 128 37.27 13.36 -2.44
CA LEU A 128 35.83 13.14 -2.52
C LEU A 128 35.03 14.44 -2.70
N SER A 129 35.47 15.54 -2.09
CA SER A 129 34.79 16.84 -2.26
C SER A 129 35.01 17.46 -3.64
N VAL A 130 36.23 17.38 -4.14
CA VAL A 130 36.56 17.81 -5.51
C VAL A 130 35.81 16.94 -6.52
N PHE A 131 35.75 15.62 -6.27
CA PHE A 131 35.00 14.66 -7.07
C PHE A 131 33.50 14.99 -7.07
N GLY A 132 32.89 15.16 -5.91
CA GLY A 132 31.49 15.55 -5.75
C GLY A 132 31.18 16.87 -6.46
N SER A 133 32.07 17.86 -6.38
CA SER A 133 31.93 19.13 -7.13
C SER A 133 32.01 18.94 -8.65
N GLN A 134 32.87 18.05 -9.15
CA GLN A 134 32.97 17.77 -10.59
C GLN A 134 31.77 17.00 -11.09
N VAL A 135 31.37 15.96 -10.37
CA VAL A 135 30.16 15.20 -10.66
C VAL A 135 28.94 16.12 -10.63
N TYR A 136 28.82 17.01 -9.65
CA TYR A 136 27.72 17.97 -9.57
C TYR A 136 27.67 18.93 -10.78
N LYS A 137 28.83 19.41 -11.21
CA LYS A 137 28.91 20.29 -12.40
C LYS A 137 28.60 19.52 -13.67
N LEU A 138 29.05 18.27 -13.75
CA LEU A 138 28.74 17.37 -14.85
C LEU A 138 27.26 17.00 -14.87
N SER A 139 26.62 16.73 -13.73
CA SER A 139 25.21 16.33 -13.67
C SER A 139 24.24 17.40 -14.19
N ARG A 140 24.68 18.65 -14.29
CA ARG A 140 23.95 19.73 -14.95
C ARG A 140 24.01 19.67 -16.48
N ASP A 141 25.02 19.02 -17.04
CA ASP A 141 25.14 18.70 -18.47
C ASP A 141 24.63 17.26 -18.70
N THR A 142 23.31 17.18 -18.82
CA THR A 142 22.58 15.91 -18.85
C THR A 142 23.08 14.96 -19.94
N GLU A 143 23.24 15.41 -21.17
CA GLU A 143 23.62 14.53 -22.27
C GLU A 143 24.99 13.87 -22.06
N PHE A 144 25.96 14.64 -21.55
CA PHE A 144 27.33 14.19 -21.37
C PHE A 144 27.54 13.36 -20.11
N PHE A 145 27.07 13.82 -18.94
CA PHE A 145 27.28 13.11 -17.68
C PHE A 145 26.70 11.70 -17.68
N PHE A 146 25.62 11.51 -18.44
CA PHE A 146 24.98 10.21 -18.50
C PHE A 146 25.49 9.26 -19.58
N SER A 147 26.33 9.73 -20.50
CA SER A 147 27.13 8.85 -21.36
C SER A 147 28.25 8.14 -20.57
N ALA A 148 28.54 8.61 -19.36
CA ALA A 148 29.63 8.15 -18.53
C ALA A 148 29.16 7.28 -17.34
N PHE A 149 28.64 6.09 -17.65
CA PHE A 149 28.13 5.11 -16.68
C PHE A 149 29.10 4.80 -15.52
N GLU A 150 30.40 4.75 -15.83
CA GLU A 150 31.50 4.51 -14.88
C GLU A 150 31.52 5.51 -13.70
N MET A 151 31.01 6.72 -13.90
CA MET A 151 30.95 7.79 -12.89
C MET A 151 29.79 7.56 -11.94
N VAL A 152 28.65 7.12 -12.47
CA VAL A 152 27.47 6.79 -11.68
C VAL A 152 27.76 5.57 -10.78
N GLU A 153 28.45 4.56 -11.32
CA GLU A 153 28.92 3.42 -10.52
C GLU A 153 29.86 3.86 -9.38
N CYS A 154 30.77 4.81 -9.65
CA CYS A 154 31.68 5.36 -8.64
C CYS A 154 30.95 6.19 -7.57
N LEU A 155 29.86 6.87 -7.94
CA LEU A 155 29.00 7.56 -6.99
C LEU A 155 28.29 6.58 -6.06
N VAL A 156 27.73 5.52 -6.63
CA VAL A 156 27.01 4.49 -5.87
C VAL A 156 27.95 3.74 -4.93
N SER A 157 29.19 3.48 -5.34
CA SER A 157 30.20 2.84 -4.49
C SER A 157 30.76 3.73 -3.37
N LYS A 158 30.32 5.00 -3.29
CA LYS A 158 30.79 5.99 -2.31
C LYS A 158 29.66 6.72 -1.58
N ILE A 159 28.41 6.22 -1.62
CA ILE A 159 27.26 6.82 -0.92
C ILE A 159 27.57 7.07 0.56
N SER A 160 28.26 6.14 1.23
CA SER A 160 28.57 6.27 2.66
C SER A 160 29.57 7.38 2.97
N GLU A 161 30.51 7.60 2.06
CA GLU A 161 31.62 8.56 2.19
C GLU A 161 31.27 9.93 1.57
N ALA A 162 30.02 10.09 1.12
CA ALA A 162 29.55 11.24 0.39
C ALA A 162 29.67 12.53 1.22
N ASP A 163 30.44 13.49 0.73
CA ASP A 163 30.37 14.85 1.27
C ASP A 163 29.07 15.54 0.81
N GLU A 164 28.83 16.76 1.26
CA GLU A 164 27.58 17.48 0.95
C GLU A 164 27.35 17.64 -0.56
N MET A 165 28.40 17.87 -1.33
CA MET A 165 28.33 18.01 -2.79
C MET A 165 28.03 16.68 -3.48
N LEU A 166 28.58 15.58 -2.98
CA LEU A 166 28.29 14.24 -3.50
C LEU A 166 26.85 13.82 -3.20
N ILE A 167 26.36 14.10 -2.00
CA ILE A 167 24.97 13.82 -1.62
C ILE A 167 24.02 14.64 -2.51
N ILE A 168 24.31 15.92 -2.78
CA ILE A 168 23.52 16.74 -3.72
C ILE A 168 23.54 16.13 -5.13
N SER A 169 24.70 15.67 -5.59
CA SER A 169 24.82 15.03 -6.91
C SER A 169 24.01 13.74 -7.01
N LEU A 170 24.05 12.91 -5.97
CA LEU A 170 23.24 11.69 -5.85
C LEU A 170 21.74 12.02 -5.81
N LYS A 171 21.35 13.07 -5.10
CA LYS A 171 19.97 13.57 -5.08
C LYS A 171 19.53 14.04 -6.47
N ASP A 172 20.34 14.83 -7.17
CA ASP A 172 19.99 15.32 -8.50
C ASP A 172 19.84 14.15 -9.49
N LEU A 173 20.74 13.18 -9.43
CA LEU A 173 20.66 11.93 -10.18
C LEU A 173 19.38 11.14 -9.84
N ALA A 174 19.06 10.98 -8.56
CA ALA A 174 17.85 10.32 -8.08
C ALA A 174 16.57 11.02 -8.56
N THR A 175 16.57 12.36 -8.64
CA THR A 175 15.39 13.13 -9.08
C THR A 175 15.22 13.21 -10.59
N ALA A 176 16.31 13.38 -11.34
CA ALA A 176 16.24 13.65 -12.78
C ALA A 176 16.39 12.39 -13.62
N HIS A 177 17.12 11.37 -13.14
CA HIS A 177 17.47 10.17 -13.91
C HIS A 177 17.52 8.90 -13.06
N ALA A 178 16.46 8.67 -12.28
CA ALA A 178 16.31 7.50 -11.42
C ALA A 178 16.64 6.16 -12.10
N SER A 179 16.22 5.97 -13.36
CA SER A 179 16.50 4.74 -14.12
C SER A 179 17.99 4.45 -14.30
N ARG A 180 18.82 5.47 -14.46
CA ARG A 180 20.28 5.30 -14.58
C ARG A 180 20.95 5.04 -13.25
N LEU A 181 20.47 5.67 -12.17
CA LEU A 181 20.90 5.32 -10.81
C LEU A 181 20.62 3.84 -10.54
N VAL A 182 19.43 3.37 -10.92
CA VAL A 182 19.03 1.96 -10.79
C VAL A 182 19.97 1.04 -11.57
N GLN A 183 20.21 1.32 -12.86
CA GLN A 183 21.13 0.51 -13.68
C GLN A 183 22.57 0.47 -13.12
N ALA A 184 23.09 1.61 -12.67
CA ALA A 184 24.44 1.67 -12.08
C ALA A 184 24.52 0.92 -10.75
N ALA A 185 23.45 0.99 -9.96
CA ALA A 185 23.34 0.26 -8.70
C ALA A 185 23.23 -1.26 -8.92
N GLU A 186 22.51 -1.73 -9.93
CA GLU A 186 22.48 -3.14 -10.33
C GLU A 186 23.88 -3.68 -10.66
N ALA A 187 24.72 -2.85 -11.27
CA ALA A 187 26.10 -3.20 -11.62
C ALA A 187 27.10 -3.05 -10.47
N CYS A 188 26.69 -2.59 -9.27
CA CYS A 188 27.60 -2.26 -8.17
C CYS A 188 27.62 -3.35 -7.08
N PRO A 189 28.68 -4.19 -6.98
CA PRO A 189 28.75 -5.26 -5.99
C PRO A 189 28.82 -4.76 -4.54
N SER A 190 29.33 -3.54 -4.33
CA SER A 190 29.46 -2.94 -2.99
C SER A 190 28.17 -2.31 -2.45
N LEU A 191 27.10 -2.27 -3.26
CA LEU A 191 25.86 -1.57 -2.93
C LEU A 191 25.25 -1.95 -1.57
N PRO A 192 25.16 -3.23 -1.17
CA PRO A 192 24.68 -3.61 0.17
C PRO A 192 25.42 -2.88 1.31
N SER A 193 26.75 -2.91 1.27
CA SER A 193 27.59 -2.26 2.28
C SER A 193 27.47 -0.73 2.27
N GLN A 194 27.13 -0.15 1.11
CA GLN A 194 26.93 1.29 0.96
C GLN A 194 25.58 1.71 1.56
N ILE A 195 24.52 0.92 1.33
CA ILE A 195 23.21 1.11 1.97
C ILE A 195 23.36 1.05 3.48
N GLU A 196 23.98 -0.01 4.02
CA GLU A 196 24.08 -0.17 5.47
C GLU A 196 24.81 1.00 6.14
N ARG A 197 25.90 1.47 5.52
CA ARG A 197 26.65 2.63 6.02
C ARG A 197 25.88 3.94 5.86
N ALA A 198 25.15 4.14 4.76
CA ALA A 198 24.29 5.31 4.57
C ALA A 198 23.21 5.39 5.65
N VAL A 199 22.61 4.25 5.99
CA VAL A 199 21.61 4.13 7.06
C VAL A 199 22.22 4.41 8.43
N SER A 200 23.40 3.85 8.69
CA SER A 200 24.14 4.13 9.94
C SER A 200 24.47 5.62 10.08
N ARG A 201 24.76 6.31 8.97
CA ARG A 201 24.98 7.76 8.96
C ARG A 201 23.69 8.53 9.24
N ILE A 202 22.55 8.16 8.65
CA ILE A 202 21.25 8.77 8.99
C ILE A 202 21.00 8.67 10.49
N LEU A 203 21.21 7.48 11.07
CA LEU A 203 21.03 7.25 12.51
C LEU A 203 21.95 8.15 13.35
N SER A 204 23.25 8.19 13.03
CA SER A 204 24.21 9.04 13.74
C SER A 204 23.86 10.53 13.67
N GLU A 205 23.43 11.02 12.51
CA GLU A 205 23.01 12.43 12.34
C GLU A 205 21.74 12.74 13.13
N THR A 206 20.76 11.82 13.15
CA THR A 206 19.55 11.99 13.96
C THR A 206 19.83 11.95 15.47
N GLU A 207 20.74 11.10 15.93
CA GLU A 207 21.16 10.99 17.34
C GLU A 207 21.82 12.25 17.84
N ARG A 208 22.72 12.80 17.02
CA ARG A 208 23.42 14.03 17.33
C ARG A 208 22.46 15.19 17.51
N LEU A 209 21.43 15.28 16.67
CA LEU A 209 20.41 16.33 16.79
C LEU A 209 19.52 16.18 18.02
N GLU A 210 19.15 14.96 18.39
CA GLU A 210 18.41 14.70 19.64
C GLU A 210 19.22 15.14 20.86
N ALA A 211 20.55 15.00 20.82
CA ALA A 211 21.44 15.38 21.92
C ALA A 211 21.77 16.89 21.96
N GLU A 212 22.01 17.53 20.81
CA GLU A 212 22.61 18.88 20.76
C GLU A 212 21.60 20.02 20.56
N GLY A 213 20.40 19.76 20.03
CA GLY A 213 19.25 20.70 20.04
C GLY A 213 19.43 22.07 19.35
N THR A 214 20.54 22.36 18.67
CA THR A 214 20.76 23.70 18.08
C THR A 214 20.15 23.86 16.68
N PHE A 215 19.52 25.01 16.43
CA PHE A 215 18.78 25.31 15.19
C PHE A 215 19.63 25.26 13.90
N LEU A 216 20.88 25.73 13.94
CA LEU A 216 21.75 25.72 12.77
C LEU A 216 22.26 24.31 12.43
N LEU A 217 22.51 23.46 13.42
CA LEU A 217 22.84 22.05 13.21
C LEU A 217 21.64 21.30 12.61
N GLN A 218 20.42 21.62 13.05
CA GLN A 218 19.19 21.01 12.53
C GLN A 218 19.06 21.17 11.01
N LYS A 219 19.23 22.37 10.45
CA LYS A 219 18.98 22.61 9.02
C LYS A 219 20.00 21.94 8.08
N GLY A 220 21.27 21.87 8.49
CA GLY A 220 22.32 21.19 7.71
C GLY A 220 22.14 19.67 7.74
N ASN A 221 21.84 19.13 8.91
CA ASN A 221 21.64 17.70 9.10
C ASN A 221 20.32 17.22 8.47
N GLU A 222 19.25 18.03 8.51
CA GLU A 222 17.97 17.76 7.84
C GLU A 222 18.17 17.52 6.35
N ARG A 223 18.89 18.42 5.64
CA ARG A 223 19.16 18.25 4.20
C ARG A 223 19.92 16.97 3.89
N ARG A 224 20.94 16.64 4.70
CA ARG A 224 21.72 15.42 4.50
C ARG A 224 20.87 14.18 4.69
N VAL A 225 20.07 14.13 5.75
CA VAL A 225 19.14 13.03 6.02
C VAL A 225 18.10 12.92 4.91
N GLN A 226 17.48 14.03 4.51
CA GLN A 226 16.54 14.11 3.40
C GLN A 226 17.12 13.50 2.11
N PHE A 227 18.32 13.92 1.72
CA PHE A 227 18.94 13.45 0.49
C PHE A 227 19.37 11.98 0.57
N LEU A 228 19.88 11.50 1.70
CA LEU A 228 20.20 10.08 1.88
C LEU A 228 18.94 9.21 1.82
N LEU A 229 17.86 9.62 2.49
CA LEU A 229 16.57 8.93 2.41
C LEU A 229 16.03 8.91 0.97
N LEU A 230 16.19 10.01 0.23
CA LEU A 230 15.78 10.09 -1.17
C LEU A 230 16.54 9.10 -2.06
N VAL A 231 17.84 8.96 -1.85
CA VAL A 231 18.67 7.97 -2.56
C VAL A 231 18.21 6.55 -2.21
N LEU A 232 18.01 6.25 -0.92
CA LEU A 232 17.48 4.96 -0.47
C LEU A 232 16.13 4.63 -1.11
N ARG A 233 15.23 5.61 -1.22
CA ARG A 233 13.93 5.46 -1.90
C ARG A 233 14.11 5.02 -3.36
N GLU A 234 15.03 5.63 -4.10
CA GLU A 234 15.26 5.25 -5.50
C GLU A 234 15.93 3.88 -5.64
N LEU A 235 16.83 3.54 -4.71
CA LEU A 235 17.47 2.23 -4.68
C LEU A 235 16.47 1.09 -4.46
N LEU A 236 15.31 1.32 -3.85
CA LEU A 236 14.24 0.32 -3.81
C LEU A 236 13.75 -0.14 -5.20
N ASN A 237 14.08 0.56 -6.28
CA ASN A 237 13.77 0.12 -7.65
C ASN A 237 14.81 -0.89 -8.20
N VAL A 238 15.88 -1.16 -7.45
CA VAL A 238 16.95 -2.11 -7.77
C VAL A 238 16.68 -3.40 -7.01
N ASN A 239 16.57 -4.56 -7.68
CA ASN A 239 16.21 -5.81 -7.00
C ASN A 239 17.18 -6.22 -5.88
N SER A 240 18.49 -6.10 -6.10
CA SER A 240 19.51 -6.43 -5.08
C SER A 240 19.43 -5.48 -3.88
N ALA A 241 19.24 -4.18 -4.12
CA ALA A 241 19.11 -3.19 -3.08
C ALA A 241 17.79 -3.31 -2.32
N ALA A 242 16.69 -3.63 -3.02
CA ALA A 242 15.39 -3.86 -2.41
C ALA A 242 15.45 -5.01 -1.40
N ARG A 243 16.09 -6.14 -1.74
CA ARG A 243 16.31 -7.26 -0.81
C ARG A 243 17.05 -6.81 0.45
N GLU A 244 18.18 -6.12 0.29
CA GLU A 244 18.93 -5.63 1.46
C GLU A 244 18.16 -4.61 2.27
N ILE A 245 17.33 -3.80 1.62
CA ILE A 245 16.51 -2.83 2.32
C ILE A 245 15.40 -3.53 3.11
N GLU A 246 14.76 -4.53 2.52
CA GLU A 246 13.68 -5.30 3.14
C GLU A 246 14.16 -6.17 4.30
N GLU A 247 15.41 -6.65 4.26
CA GLU A 247 16.02 -7.44 5.34
C GLU A 247 16.63 -6.56 6.45
N SER A 248 16.78 -5.25 6.24
CA SER A 248 17.46 -4.35 7.18
C SER A 248 16.52 -3.73 8.22
N THR A 249 16.64 -4.19 9.47
CA THR A 249 15.99 -3.56 10.64
C THR A 249 16.37 -2.08 10.81
N LYS A 250 17.62 -1.74 10.49
CA LYS A 250 18.20 -0.40 10.68
C LYS A 250 17.50 0.65 9.82
N ILE A 251 17.00 0.28 8.64
CA ILE A 251 16.34 1.22 7.74
C ILE A 251 15.01 1.69 8.30
N PHE A 252 14.20 0.77 8.82
CA PHE A 252 12.93 1.11 9.42
C PHE A 252 13.15 1.94 10.69
N HIS A 253 14.13 1.57 11.51
CA HIS A 253 14.54 2.39 12.65
C HIS A 253 14.95 3.81 12.22
N ALA A 254 15.77 3.95 11.17
CA ALA A 254 16.18 5.24 10.63
C ALA A 254 15.00 6.06 10.09
N CYS A 255 14.03 5.42 9.42
CA CYS A 255 12.83 6.07 8.93
C CYS A 255 11.97 6.64 10.06
N PHE A 256 11.64 5.82 11.07
CA PHE A 256 10.81 6.27 12.20
C PHE A 256 11.54 7.28 13.08
N LYS A 257 12.87 7.14 13.27
CA LYS A 257 13.69 8.14 13.96
C LYS A 257 13.72 9.46 13.21
N SER A 258 13.84 9.43 11.88
CA SER A 258 13.78 10.64 11.05
C SER A 258 12.43 11.35 11.15
N LEU A 259 11.30 10.61 11.19
CA LEU A 259 9.97 11.20 11.43
C LEU A 259 9.86 11.90 12.78
N ARG A 260 10.49 11.35 13.82
CA ARG A 260 10.48 11.93 15.17
C ARG A 260 11.34 13.18 15.27
N VAL A 261 12.58 13.11 14.78
CA VAL A 261 13.57 14.19 14.89
C VAL A 261 13.23 15.36 13.97
N PHE A 262 12.76 15.07 12.76
CA PHE A 262 12.39 16.08 11.76
C PHE A 262 10.87 16.14 11.56
N SER A 263 10.11 16.16 12.66
CA SER A 263 8.65 16.17 12.64
C SER A 263 8.03 17.39 11.95
N GLU A 264 8.79 18.46 11.78
CA GLU A 264 8.40 19.67 11.06
C GLU A 264 8.70 19.60 9.55
N SER A 265 9.46 18.61 9.08
CA SER A 265 9.92 18.49 7.70
C SER A 265 8.91 17.70 6.84
N GLU A 266 8.17 18.41 5.99
CA GLU A 266 7.26 17.78 5.02
C GLU A 266 8.02 16.88 4.05
N ASP A 267 9.20 17.31 3.60
CA ASP A 267 10.03 16.57 2.63
C ASP A 267 10.49 15.22 3.18
N ILE A 268 11.07 15.20 4.39
CA ILE A 268 11.48 13.95 5.04
C ILE A 268 10.27 13.06 5.28
N THR A 269 9.17 13.64 5.76
CA THR A 269 7.93 12.90 6.02
C THR A 269 7.39 12.25 4.74
N PHE A 270 7.37 12.99 3.64
CA PHE A 270 6.95 12.48 2.33
C PHE A 270 7.86 11.36 1.84
N ILE A 271 9.19 11.52 1.94
CA ILE A 271 10.15 10.49 1.50
C ILE A 271 9.98 9.22 2.35
N VAL A 272 9.84 9.34 3.67
CA VAL A 272 9.60 8.19 4.55
C VAL A 272 8.27 7.52 4.21
N ALA A 273 7.20 8.28 4.00
CA ALA A 273 5.91 7.73 3.59
C ALA A 273 6.04 6.93 2.27
N ARG A 274 6.82 7.43 1.30
CA ARG A 274 7.13 6.73 0.04
C ARG A 274 7.89 5.43 0.27
N ILE A 275 8.95 5.44 1.08
CA ILE A 275 9.73 4.25 1.43
C ILE A 275 8.80 3.19 2.03
N LEU A 276 8.07 3.54 3.10
CA LEU A 276 7.18 2.62 3.81
C LEU A 276 6.08 2.08 2.88
N SER A 277 5.45 2.93 2.07
CA SER A 277 4.40 2.48 1.14
C SER A 277 4.89 1.46 0.12
N LYS A 278 6.18 1.50 -0.24
CA LYS A 278 6.77 0.60 -1.22
C LYS A 278 7.19 -0.72 -0.57
N THR A 279 7.86 -0.66 0.58
CA THR A 279 8.40 -1.84 1.26
C THR A 279 7.34 -2.67 1.96
N THR A 280 6.27 -2.05 2.46
CA THR A 280 5.16 -2.76 3.14
C THR A 280 4.30 -3.63 2.22
N ASN A 281 4.58 -3.67 0.91
CA ASN A 281 3.97 -4.71 0.06
C ASN A 281 4.53 -6.11 0.36
N SER A 282 5.68 -6.19 1.04
CA SER A 282 6.33 -7.42 1.47
C SER A 282 5.85 -7.81 2.88
N PRO A 283 5.24 -9.00 3.07
CA PRO A 283 4.80 -9.44 4.41
C PRO A 283 5.95 -9.56 5.42
N SER A 284 7.15 -9.97 4.98
CA SER A 284 8.34 -10.06 5.84
C SER A 284 8.74 -8.70 6.41
N VAL A 285 8.66 -7.63 5.60
CA VAL A 285 8.88 -6.25 6.05
C VAL A 285 7.85 -5.83 7.08
N CYS A 286 6.58 -6.20 6.89
CA CYS A 286 5.55 -5.87 7.86
C CYS A 286 5.86 -6.50 9.22
N SER A 287 6.20 -7.79 9.26
CA SER A 287 6.66 -8.48 10.48
C SER A 287 7.91 -7.81 11.08
N LEU A 288 8.84 -7.37 10.23
CA LEU A 288 10.05 -6.68 10.66
C LEU A 288 9.73 -5.35 11.36
N ILE A 289 8.86 -4.52 10.77
CA ILE A 289 8.41 -3.25 11.37
C ILE A 289 7.77 -3.48 12.73
N HIS A 290 6.89 -4.48 12.85
CA HIS A 290 6.25 -4.85 14.12
C HIS A 290 7.26 -5.25 15.19
N SER A 291 8.28 -6.03 14.81
CA SER A 291 9.32 -6.48 15.75
C SER A 291 10.32 -5.40 16.14
N THR A 292 10.59 -4.43 15.26
CA THR A 292 11.68 -3.45 15.44
C THR A 292 11.21 -2.12 16.02
N GLU A 293 10.00 -1.69 15.71
CA GLU A 293 9.46 -0.41 16.17
C GLU A 293 8.02 -0.60 16.66
N PRO A 294 7.79 -1.03 17.92
CA PRO A 294 6.44 -1.31 18.43
C PRO A 294 5.49 -0.10 18.43
N ARG A 295 6.03 1.12 18.30
CA ARG A 295 5.24 2.38 18.24
C ARG A 295 5.10 2.93 16.83
N TRP A 296 5.45 2.15 15.80
CA TRP A 296 5.46 2.60 14.40
C TRP A 296 4.16 3.29 13.98
N ILE A 297 3.01 2.75 14.40
CA ILE A 297 1.72 3.32 14.03
C ILE A 297 1.45 4.67 14.69
N LEU A 298 1.99 4.91 15.89
CA LEU A 298 1.87 6.21 16.57
C LEU A 298 2.74 7.26 15.89
N HIS A 299 3.93 6.89 15.40
CA HIS A 299 4.78 7.79 14.61
C HIS A 299 4.06 8.18 13.31
N ILE A 300 3.42 7.22 12.64
CA ILE A 300 2.60 7.48 11.45
C ILE A 300 1.39 8.37 11.79
N ALA A 301 0.67 8.08 12.89
CA ALA A 301 -0.46 8.89 13.33
C ALA A 301 -0.05 10.35 13.56
N GLN A 302 1.06 10.57 14.26
CA GLN A 302 1.61 11.91 14.51
C GLN A 302 1.97 12.64 13.21
N ALA A 303 2.63 11.94 12.27
CA ALA A 303 2.96 12.51 10.97
C ALA A 303 1.72 12.86 10.14
N ILE A 304 0.70 11.99 10.12
CA ILE A 304 -0.59 12.26 9.46
C ILE A 304 -1.28 13.48 10.08
N GLU A 305 -1.32 13.58 11.41
CA GLU A 305 -1.95 14.71 12.10
C GLU A 305 -1.24 16.04 11.78
N LYS A 306 0.10 16.01 11.77
CA LYS A 306 0.92 17.17 11.44
C LYS A 306 0.68 17.66 10.01
N PHE A 307 0.64 16.72 9.06
CA PHE A 307 0.49 17.00 7.64
C PHE A 307 -0.90 16.64 7.10
N ILE A 308 -1.96 16.80 7.92
CA ILE A 308 -3.32 16.34 7.61
C ILE A 308 -3.94 17.01 6.37
N ARG A 309 -3.34 18.10 5.89
CA ARG A 309 -3.75 18.81 4.66
C ARG A 309 -2.96 18.37 3.43
N CYS A 310 -1.90 17.59 3.57
CA CYS A 310 -1.06 17.09 2.48
C CYS A 310 -1.52 15.69 2.05
N SER A 311 -2.38 15.62 1.02
CA SER A 311 -2.97 14.36 0.55
C SER A 311 -1.91 13.34 0.11
N THR A 312 -0.82 13.80 -0.48
CA THR A 312 0.28 12.94 -0.94
C THR A 312 0.99 12.25 0.22
N VAL A 313 1.22 12.90 1.36
CA VAL A 313 1.79 12.25 2.55
C VAL A 313 0.81 11.22 3.11
N ILE A 314 -0.45 11.63 3.28
CA ILE A 314 -1.48 10.81 3.95
C ILE A 314 -1.78 9.54 3.17
N VAL A 315 -1.94 9.63 1.84
CA VAL A 315 -2.27 8.46 1.01
C VAL A 315 -1.19 7.37 1.09
N HIS A 316 0.08 7.76 1.17
CA HIS A 316 1.20 6.82 1.24
C HIS A 316 1.29 6.16 2.62
N PHE A 317 1.09 6.93 3.70
CA PHE A 317 1.03 6.35 5.04
C PHE A 317 -0.17 5.43 5.22
N LEU A 318 -1.36 5.82 4.78
CA LEU A 318 -2.54 4.96 4.86
C LEU A 318 -2.40 3.71 3.99
N PHE A 319 -1.71 3.80 2.84
CA PHE A 319 -1.36 2.62 2.05
C PHE A 319 -0.43 1.69 2.83
N ALA A 320 0.64 2.23 3.42
CA ALA A 320 1.60 1.46 4.22
C ALA A 320 0.93 0.79 5.42
N VAL A 321 0.10 1.53 6.16
CA VAL A 321 -0.68 0.98 7.28
C VAL A 321 -1.66 -0.08 6.78
N GLY A 322 -2.38 0.15 5.69
CA GLY A 322 -3.33 -0.81 5.15
C GLY A 322 -2.71 -2.17 4.80
N ASN A 323 -1.43 -2.18 4.43
CA ASN A 323 -0.68 -3.41 4.20
C ASN A 323 -0.11 -4.02 5.49
N ALA A 324 0.43 -3.19 6.40
CA ALA A 324 1.07 -3.67 7.63
C ALA A 324 0.10 -3.98 8.78
N ALA A 325 -1.14 -3.50 8.72
CA ALA A 325 -2.13 -3.59 9.80
C ALA A 325 -2.95 -4.88 9.83
N VAL A 326 -2.60 -5.87 9.02
CA VAL A 326 -3.25 -7.18 9.06
C VAL A 326 -2.94 -7.83 10.43
N ASN A 327 -4.01 -8.06 11.21
CA ASN A 327 -4.06 -8.93 12.40
C ASN A 327 -3.33 -8.50 13.69
N SER A 328 -3.02 -7.21 13.91
CA SER A 328 -2.19 -6.86 15.10
C SER A 328 -2.33 -5.44 15.67
N ILE A 329 -3.26 -4.62 15.18
CA ILE A 329 -3.29 -3.19 15.54
C ILE A 329 -4.59 -2.79 16.24
N HIS A 330 -4.51 -2.69 17.56
CA HIS A 330 -5.53 -2.08 18.41
C HIS A 330 -5.00 -0.74 18.92
N ASN A 331 -5.21 0.33 18.15
CA ASN A 331 -4.74 1.65 18.54
C ASN A 331 -5.79 2.73 18.31
N LEU A 332 -6.55 3.03 19.37
CA LEU A 332 -7.60 4.06 19.36
C LEU A 332 -7.08 5.45 18.98
N LYS A 333 -5.82 5.79 19.28
CA LYS A 333 -5.24 7.09 18.88
C LYS A 333 -5.07 7.16 17.36
N PHE A 334 -4.58 6.08 16.75
CA PHE A 334 -4.50 6.02 15.28
C PHE A 334 -5.89 6.04 14.64
N LEU A 335 -6.86 5.29 15.18
CA LEU A 335 -8.24 5.32 14.69
C LEU A 335 -8.87 6.72 14.79
N ALA A 336 -8.59 7.46 15.86
CA ALA A 336 -9.00 8.87 15.97
C ALA A 336 -8.37 9.75 14.88
N THR A 337 -7.11 9.51 14.51
CA THR A 337 -6.48 10.15 13.36
C THR A 337 -7.16 9.77 12.05
N VAL A 338 -7.50 8.49 11.83
CA VAL A 338 -8.27 8.05 10.66
C VAL A 338 -9.63 8.75 10.62
N ARG A 339 -10.37 8.82 11.72
CA ARG A 339 -11.64 9.57 11.80
C ARG A 339 -11.46 11.03 11.43
N ARG A 340 -10.39 11.69 11.88
CA ARG A 340 -10.11 13.09 11.54
C ARG A 340 -9.81 13.27 10.05
N VAL A 341 -9.06 12.35 9.45
CA VAL A 341 -8.85 12.31 7.99
C VAL A 341 -10.19 12.16 7.27
N LEU A 342 -10.99 11.14 7.60
CA LEU A 342 -12.31 10.95 6.98
C LEU A 342 -13.20 12.20 7.13
N SER A 343 -13.21 12.82 8.32
CA SER A 343 -13.99 14.03 8.59
C SER A 343 -13.56 15.22 7.74
N LEU A 344 -12.25 15.44 7.59
CA LEU A 344 -11.72 16.55 6.81
C LEU A 344 -12.07 16.40 5.32
N TYR A 345 -11.83 15.21 4.76
CA TYR A 345 -12.03 14.96 3.34
C TYR A 345 -13.51 14.81 2.98
N LEU A 346 -14.35 14.28 3.87
CA LEU A 346 -15.81 14.34 3.72
C LEU A 346 -16.29 15.80 3.69
N LYS A 347 -15.82 16.65 4.60
CA LYS A 347 -16.17 18.07 4.60
C LYS A 347 -15.76 18.75 3.29
N ARG A 348 -14.59 18.44 2.74
CA ARG A 348 -14.17 18.94 1.42
C ARG A 348 -15.12 18.46 0.31
N ALA A 349 -15.45 17.17 0.31
CA ALA A 349 -16.38 16.58 -0.66
C ALA A 349 -17.76 17.26 -0.64
N THR A 350 -18.25 17.69 0.53
CA THR A 350 -19.54 18.40 0.63
C THR A 350 -19.52 19.83 0.07
N VAL A 351 -18.33 20.42 -0.11
CA VAL A 351 -18.16 21.78 -0.64
C VAL A 351 -17.85 21.75 -2.13
N ASP A 352 -16.94 20.87 -2.55
CA ASP A 352 -16.50 20.76 -3.94
C ASP A 352 -16.16 19.29 -4.29
N LYS A 353 -16.06 19.00 -5.58
CA LYS A 353 -15.58 17.71 -6.08
C LYS A 353 -14.14 17.50 -5.64
N LEU A 354 -13.88 16.34 -5.03
CA LEU A 354 -12.53 15.97 -4.60
C LEU A 354 -11.60 15.81 -5.81
N LYS A 355 -10.36 16.25 -5.65
CA LYS A 355 -9.28 15.86 -6.56
C LYS A 355 -8.99 14.38 -6.41
N LYS A 356 -8.37 13.78 -7.43
CA LYS A 356 -8.05 12.35 -7.46
C LYS A 356 -7.25 11.91 -6.22
N GLU A 357 -6.24 12.68 -5.83
CA GLU A 357 -5.36 12.37 -4.70
C GLU A 357 -6.11 12.46 -3.36
N GLU A 358 -7.08 13.37 -3.26
CA GLU A 358 -7.91 13.55 -2.06
C GLU A 358 -8.93 12.42 -1.91
N GLU A 359 -9.49 11.95 -3.02
CA GLU A 359 -10.34 10.77 -3.03
C GLU A 359 -9.55 9.50 -2.74
N ASP A 360 -8.31 9.37 -3.25
CA ASP A 360 -7.41 8.28 -2.90
C ASP A 360 -7.14 8.22 -1.39
N VAL A 361 -7.01 9.37 -0.70
CA VAL A 361 -6.90 9.41 0.76
C VAL A 361 -8.13 8.76 1.43
N LEU A 362 -9.34 9.09 1.01
CA LEU A 362 -10.57 8.49 1.56
C LEU A 362 -10.61 6.98 1.32
N LEU A 363 -10.29 6.53 0.11
CA LEU A 363 -10.29 5.12 -0.23
C LEU A 363 -9.25 4.33 0.58
N LYS A 364 -8.04 4.89 0.78
CA LYS A 364 -7.03 4.25 1.62
C LYS A 364 -7.43 4.25 3.09
N ALA A 365 -8.06 5.31 3.60
CA ALA A 365 -8.56 5.36 4.97
C ALA A 365 -9.67 4.32 5.20
N LEU A 366 -10.64 4.21 4.28
CA LEU A 366 -11.69 3.20 4.36
C LEU A 366 -11.13 1.78 4.22
N ARG A 367 -10.12 1.55 3.36
CA ARG A 367 -9.42 0.27 3.26
C ARG A 367 -8.74 -0.11 4.57
N VAL A 368 -8.09 0.84 5.24
CA VAL A 368 -7.51 0.61 6.58
C VAL A 368 -8.59 0.17 7.57
N CYS A 369 -9.72 0.88 7.62
CA CYS A 369 -10.85 0.48 8.47
C CYS A 369 -11.38 -0.91 8.11
N ALA A 370 -11.50 -1.24 6.82
CA ALA A 370 -12.02 -2.52 6.35
C ALA A 370 -11.12 -3.68 6.77
N ASN A 371 -9.81 -3.51 6.59
CA ASN A 371 -8.80 -4.49 6.98
C ASN A 371 -8.76 -4.67 8.51
N LEU A 372 -8.81 -3.57 9.27
CA LEU A 372 -8.91 -3.62 10.73
C LEU A 372 -10.25 -4.18 11.21
N SER A 373 -11.25 -4.37 10.35
CA SER A 373 -12.53 -4.95 10.77
C SER A 373 -12.64 -6.44 10.45
N LEU A 374 -11.57 -7.08 9.93
CA LEU A 374 -11.60 -8.51 9.60
C LEU A 374 -11.52 -9.42 10.83
N GLU A 375 -10.90 -8.93 11.91
CA GLU A 375 -10.75 -9.65 13.19
C GLU A 375 -11.61 -9.00 14.28
N GLU A 376 -12.13 -9.81 15.21
CA GLU A 376 -13.09 -9.36 16.23
C GLU A 376 -12.54 -8.23 17.11
N GLU A 377 -11.32 -8.36 17.63
CA GLU A 377 -10.72 -7.40 18.55
C GLU A 377 -10.41 -6.05 17.87
N THR A 378 -9.99 -6.05 16.61
CA THR A 378 -9.70 -4.82 15.86
C THR A 378 -11.01 -4.19 15.36
N ALA A 379 -12.01 -5.01 14.99
CA ALA A 379 -13.35 -4.55 14.66
C ALA A 379 -13.98 -3.84 15.87
N LEU A 380 -13.83 -4.40 17.08
CA LEU A 380 -14.28 -3.76 18.31
C LEU A 380 -13.66 -2.37 18.47
N SER A 381 -12.34 -2.26 18.29
CA SER A 381 -11.63 -0.96 18.36
C SER A 381 -12.17 0.06 17.34
N VAL A 382 -12.49 -0.38 16.12
CA VAL A 382 -13.12 0.48 15.08
C VAL A 382 -14.51 0.95 15.53
N THR A 383 -15.28 0.10 16.19
CA THR A 383 -16.61 0.47 16.73
C THR A 383 -16.55 1.33 17.98
N GLU A 384 -15.54 1.16 18.83
CA GLU A 384 -15.33 1.90 20.08
C GLU A 384 -14.79 3.32 19.84
N GLU A 385 -14.07 3.57 18.74
CA GLU A 385 -13.61 4.92 18.42
C GLU A 385 -14.81 5.82 18.11
N SER A 386 -15.01 6.80 19.00
CA SER A 386 -16.19 7.65 18.99
C SER A 386 -16.33 8.44 17.70
N GLY A 387 -17.34 8.07 16.92
CA GLY A 387 -17.73 8.75 15.70
C GLY A 387 -17.07 8.22 14.42
N LEU A 388 -16.16 7.24 14.48
CA LEU A 388 -15.54 6.67 13.28
C LEU A 388 -16.60 6.01 12.39
N MET A 389 -17.40 5.10 12.97
CA MET A 389 -18.49 4.45 12.25
C MET A 389 -19.53 5.44 11.72
N ARG A 390 -19.78 6.53 12.46
CA ARG A 390 -20.65 7.60 11.95
C ARG A 390 -20.07 8.24 10.69
N LYS A 391 -18.75 8.47 10.63
CA LYS A 391 -18.11 9.02 9.43
C LYS A 391 -18.12 8.05 8.25
N VAL A 392 -18.01 6.75 8.51
CA VAL A 392 -18.17 5.72 7.46
C VAL A 392 -19.58 5.77 6.86
N VAL A 393 -20.63 5.85 7.70
CA VAL A 393 -22.02 5.98 7.24
C VAL A 393 -22.25 7.32 6.52
N ASP A 394 -21.72 8.43 7.03
CA ASP A 394 -21.84 9.73 6.37
C ASP A 394 -21.16 9.71 4.98
N LEU A 395 -20.03 9.00 4.83
CA LEU A 395 -19.35 8.80 3.54
C LEU A 395 -20.17 7.92 2.59
N LEU A 396 -20.75 6.82 3.07
CA LEU A 396 -21.65 5.99 2.28
C LEU A 396 -22.80 6.84 1.74
N ARG A 397 -23.47 7.59 2.61
CA ARG A 397 -24.55 8.51 2.24
C ARG A 397 -24.09 9.51 1.19
N CYS A 398 -22.97 10.20 1.42
CA CYS A 398 -22.45 11.19 0.50
C CYS A 398 -22.12 10.58 -0.88
N SER A 399 -21.54 9.38 -0.92
CA SER A 399 -21.20 8.69 -2.16
C SER A 399 -22.41 8.30 -3.00
N ILE A 400 -23.57 8.07 -2.37
CA ILE A 400 -24.82 7.70 -3.04
C ILE A 400 -25.63 8.95 -3.43
N GLU A 401 -25.81 9.87 -2.49
CA GLU A 401 -26.72 11.02 -2.63
C GLU A 401 -26.06 12.20 -3.35
N ASN A 402 -24.73 12.31 -3.30
CA ASN A 402 -23.94 13.38 -3.89
C ASN A 402 -22.80 12.82 -4.76
N LYS A 403 -23.12 11.91 -5.69
CA LYS A 403 -22.15 11.23 -6.57
C LYS A 403 -21.14 12.17 -7.25
N ARG A 404 -21.56 13.38 -7.61
CA ARG A 404 -20.71 14.41 -8.26
C ARG A 404 -19.48 14.83 -7.45
N CYS A 405 -19.51 14.62 -6.13
CA CYS A 405 -18.41 14.95 -5.22
C CYS A 405 -17.21 14.01 -5.39
N PHE A 406 -17.40 12.87 -6.05
CA PHE A 406 -16.39 11.83 -6.25
C PHE A 406 -16.21 11.52 -7.74
N SER A 407 -15.01 11.14 -8.12
CA SER A 407 -14.72 10.52 -9.42
C SER A 407 -15.07 9.02 -9.44
N ARG A 408 -14.95 8.32 -8.30
CA ARG A 408 -15.31 6.90 -8.12
C ARG A 408 -16.29 6.72 -6.95
N PRO A 409 -17.52 7.25 -7.03
CA PRO A 409 -18.51 7.15 -5.96
C PRO A 409 -18.81 5.69 -5.57
N ASP A 410 -18.86 4.77 -6.54
CA ASP A 410 -19.07 3.34 -6.28
C ASP A 410 -17.97 2.70 -5.43
N GLU A 411 -16.70 3.07 -5.63
CA GLU A 411 -15.61 2.53 -4.82
C GLU A 411 -15.69 3.01 -3.37
N VAL A 412 -16.05 4.29 -3.16
CA VAL A 412 -16.28 4.85 -1.82
C VAL A 412 -17.45 4.12 -1.15
N ALA A 413 -18.57 3.94 -1.86
CA ALA A 413 -19.73 3.21 -1.36
C ALA A 413 -19.36 1.78 -0.98
N ARG A 414 -18.68 1.05 -1.86
CA ARG A 414 -18.26 -0.34 -1.65
C ARG A 414 -17.40 -0.48 -0.40
N PHE A 415 -16.33 0.31 -0.28
CA PHE A 415 -15.47 0.23 0.90
C PHE A 415 -16.18 0.64 2.19
N SER A 416 -17.09 1.63 2.15
CA SER A 416 -17.91 1.96 3.33
C SER A 416 -18.83 0.82 3.74
N VAL A 417 -19.48 0.15 2.78
CA VAL A 417 -20.29 -1.05 3.04
C VAL A 417 -19.42 -2.15 3.63
N THR A 418 -18.22 -2.40 3.09
CA THR A 418 -17.29 -3.41 3.64
C THR A 418 -16.98 -3.17 5.11
N VAL A 419 -16.66 -1.93 5.51
CA VAL A 419 -16.39 -1.59 6.91
C VAL A 419 -17.61 -1.86 7.78
N ILE A 420 -18.81 -1.45 7.33
CA ILE A 420 -20.06 -1.67 8.05
C ILE A 420 -20.34 -3.16 8.21
N THR A 421 -20.26 -3.94 7.13
CA THR A 421 -20.51 -5.38 7.15
C THR A 421 -19.56 -6.11 8.08
N ASN A 422 -18.27 -5.80 8.00
CA ASN A 422 -17.24 -6.45 8.79
C ASN A 422 -17.40 -6.15 10.29
N THR A 423 -17.73 -4.90 10.66
CA THR A 423 -17.97 -4.53 12.06
C THR A 423 -19.30 -5.07 12.61
N CYS A 424 -20.37 -5.05 11.81
CA CYS A 424 -21.67 -5.57 12.22
C CYS A 424 -21.68 -7.09 12.36
N PHE A 425 -20.80 -7.82 11.65
CA PHE A 425 -20.67 -9.26 11.77
C PHE A 425 -20.34 -9.68 13.22
N PHE A 426 -19.39 -8.99 13.85
CA PHE A 426 -19.01 -9.26 15.25
C PHE A 426 -19.96 -8.61 16.26
N PHE A 427 -20.53 -7.45 15.92
CA PHE A 427 -21.31 -6.65 16.87
C PHE A 427 -22.65 -6.22 16.27
N PRO A 428 -23.61 -7.14 16.08
CA PRO A 428 -24.93 -6.83 15.51
C PRO A 428 -25.74 -5.85 16.38
N LYS A 429 -25.41 -5.76 17.68
CA LYS A 429 -26.02 -4.83 18.64
C LYS A 429 -25.24 -3.51 18.77
N ASN A 430 -24.42 -3.14 17.79
CA ASN A 430 -23.67 -1.89 17.83
C ASN A 430 -24.64 -0.68 17.87
N LYS A 431 -24.91 -0.19 19.09
CA LYS A 431 -25.84 0.91 19.38
C LYS A 431 -25.47 2.22 18.68
N SER A 432 -24.23 2.36 18.20
CA SER A 432 -23.77 3.57 17.50
C SER A 432 -24.35 3.69 16.09
N LEU A 433 -24.81 2.58 15.50
CA LEU A 433 -25.42 2.54 14.18
C LEU A 433 -26.94 2.46 14.29
N ARG A 434 -27.62 3.36 13.57
CA ARG A 434 -29.07 3.26 13.37
C ARG A 434 -29.30 2.29 12.23
N ILE A 435 -29.71 1.07 12.54
CA ILE A 435 -29.84 0.00 11.54
C ILE A 435 -30.79 0.40 10.40
N GLU A 436 -31.86 1.14 10.70
CA GLU A 436 -32.81 1.64 9.70
C GLU A 436 -32.15 2.63 8.73
N GLU A 437 -31.25 3.48 9.21
CA GLU A 437 -30.49 4.42 8.38
C GLU A 437 -29.54 3.66 7.46
N VAL A 438 -28.78 2.71 8.01
CA VAL A 438 -27.85 1.88 7.24
C VAL A 438 -28.59 1.07 6.18
N MET A 439 -29.71 0.44 6.54
CA MET A 439 -30.56 -0.31 5.63
C MET A 439 -31.09 0.56 4.51
N SER A 440 -31.58 1.76 4.80
CA SER A 440 -32.04 2.70 3.76
C SER A 440 -30.92 3.04 2.76
N LEU A 441 -29.68 3.22 3.22
CA LEU A 441 -28.55 3.46 2.33
C LEU A 441 -28.16 2.21 1.52
N MET A 442 -28.22 1.02 2.12
CA MET A 442 -27.98 -0.25 1.41
C MET A 442 -29.00 -0.47 0.28
N VAL A 443 -30.28 -0.18 0.52
CA VAL A 443 -31.32 -0.23 -0.52
C VAL A 443 -30.95 0.71 -1.67
N LYS A 444 -30.58 1.95 -1.38
CA LYS A 444 -30.17 2.89 -2.44
C LYS A 444 -28.94 2.41 -3.22
N CYS A 445 -28.00 1.71 -2.58
CA CYS A 445 -26.88 1.08 -3.27
C CYS A 445 -27.32 -0.05 -4.19
N LEU A 446 -28.24 -0.93 -3.76
CA LEU A 446 -28.75 -2.02 -4.60
C LEU A 446 -29.37 -1.50 -5.90
N LEU A 447 -30.05 -0.36 -5.82
CA LEU A 447 -30.82 0.20 -6.94
C LEU A 447 -30.03 1.12 -7.86
N GLY A 448 -28.84 1.57 -7.47
CA GLY A 448 -28.16 2.67 -8.15
C GLY A 448 -26.64 2.59 -8.22
N SER A 449 -26.03 1.47 -7.83
CA SER A 449 -24.59 1.27 -7.84
C SER A 449 -24.16 0.20 -8.83
N LYS A 450 -22.88 0.15 -9.15
CA LYS A 450 -22.28 -0.90 -9.98
C LYS A 450 -22.37 -2.26 -9.30
N LEU A 451 -22.33 -3.33 -10.10
CA LEU A 451 -22.47 -4.71 -9.64
C LEU A 451 -21.49 -5.09 -8.51
N SER A 452 -20.26 -4.57 -8.54
CA SER A 452 -19.27 -4.82 -7.48
C SER A 452 -19.68 -4.24 -6.12
N THR A 453 -20.40 -3.11 -6.10
CA THR A 453 -20.98 -2.53 -4.88
C THR A 453 -22.26 -3.28 -4.49
N VAL A 454 -23.08 -3.67 -5.47
CA VAL A 454 -24.29 -4.48 -5.24
C VAL A 454 -23.93 -5.81 -4.57
N CYS A 455 -22.92 -6.51 -5.07
CA CYS A 455 -22.42 -7.76 -4.50
C CYS A 455 -21.99 -7.57 -3.04
N GLU A 456 -21.30 -6.48 -2.73
CA GLU A 456 -20.88 -6.16 -1.36
C GLU A 456 -22.07 -5.82 -0.44
N VAL A 457 -23.12 -5.19 -0.97
CA VAL A 457 -24.37 -4.98 -0.23
C VAL A 457 -25.12 -6.29 -0.02
N CYS A 458 -25.17 -7.17 -1.01
CA CYS A 458 -25.75 -8.51 -0.85
C CYS A 458 -25.01 -9.30 0.25
N ARG A 459 -23.67 -9.20 0.30
CA ARG A 459 -22.88 -9.75 1.42
C ARG A 459 -23.33 -9.19 2.76
N ALA A 460 -23.49 -7.88 2.84
CA ALA A 460 -23.95 -7.19 4.04
C ALA A 460 -25.34 -7.67 4.49
N LEU A 461 -26.29 -7.72 3.56
CA LEU A 461 -27.65 -8.15 3.82
C LEU A 461 -27.73 -9.63 4.18
N SER A 462 -26.91 -10.49 3.57
CA SER A 462 -26.83 -11.90 3.92
C SER A 462 -26.41 -12.09 5.38
N ASN A 463 -25.49 -11.25 5.88
CA ASN A 463 -25.07 -11.29 7.28
C ASN A 463 -26.12 -10.68 8.21
N LEU A 464 -26.62 -9.49 7.89
CA LEU A 464 -27.52 -8.72 8.76
C LEU A 464 -28.93 -9.31 8.83
N SER A 465 -29.40 -10.00 7.79
CA SER A 465 -30.73 -10.62 7.72
C SER A 465 -30.91 -11.80 8.67
N GLN A 466 -29.90 -12.18 9.46
CA GLN A 466 -30.09 -13.12 10.56
C GLN A 466 -30.96 -12.51 11.67
N GLU A 467 -30.96 -11.19 11.81
CA GLU A 467 -31.71 -10.45 12.84
C GLU A 467 -33.12 -10.08 12.37
N GLU A 468 -34.14 -10.36 13.19
CA GLU A 468 -35.57 -10.14 12.85
C GLU A 468 -35.93 -8.70 12.41
N PRO A 469 -35.42 -7.63 13.07
CA PRO A 469 -35.69 -6.27 12.62
C PRO A 469 -35.19 -6.01 11.19
N VAL A 470 -34.06 -6.62 10.81
CA VAL A 470 -33.49 -6.47 9.47
C VAL A 470 -34.31 -7.23 8.44
N LYS A 471 -34.73 -8.47 8.72
CA LYS A 471 -35.59 -9.25 7.81
C LYS A 471 -36.87 -8.48 7.48
N SER A 472 -37.50 -7.90 8.50
CA SER A 472 -38.73 -7.09 8.34
C SER A 472 -38.51 -5.85 7.49
N LEU A 473 -37.37 -5.15 7.66
CA LEU A 473 -36.99 -4.02 6.82
C LEU A 473 -36.73 -4.43 5.37
N ILE A 474 -36.06 -5.57 5.13
CA ILE A 474 -35.80 -6.07 3.78
C ILE A 474 -37.11 -6.31 3.03
N ILE A 475 -38.04 -7.09 3.58
CA ILE A 475 -39.33 -7.39 2.92
C ILE A 475 -40.17 -6.12 2.70
N LYS A 476 -40.03 -5.13 3.58
CA LYS A 476 -40.76 -3.87 3.46
C LYS A 476 -40.19 -2.95 2.37
N GLU A 477 -38.86 -2.87 2.26
CA GLU A 477 -38.18 -1.84 1.46
C GLU A 477 -37.59 -2.38 0.14
N ILE A 478 -37.48 -3.71 -0.02
CA ILE A 478 -36.88 -4.36 -1.20
C ILE A 478 -37.87 -5.37 -1.78
N ASP A 479 -38.14 -5.27 -3.08
CA ASP A 479 -38.89 -6.30 -3.79
C ASP A 479 -38.04 -7.58 -3.93
N LEU A 480 -38.59 -8.71 -3.48
CA LEU A 480 -37.94 -10.02 -3.60
C LEU A 480 -37.59 -10.38 -5.06
N ALA A 481 -38.32 -9.85 -6.04
CA ALA A 481 -38.02 -10.03 -7.46
C ALA A 481 -36.59 -9.62 -7.82
N LEU A 482 -36.02 -8.62 -7.14
CA LEU A 482 -34.64 -8.19 -7.36
C LEU A 482 -33.64 -9.29 -6.97
N PHE A 483 -33.81 -9.89 -5.79
CA PHE A 483 -32.95 -10.99 -5.35
C PHE A 483 -33.11 -12.21 -6.25
N ILE A 484 -34.33 -12.52 -6.68
CA ILE A 484 -34.56 -13.64 -7.61
C ILE A 484 -33.86 -13.39 -8.96
N THR A 485 -33.83 -12.14 -9.43
CA THR A 485 -33.09 -11.75 -10.64
C THR A 485 -31.57 -11.95 -10.46
N PHE A 486 -31.02 -11.68 -9.27
CA PHE A 486 -29.59 -11.93 -9.01
C PHE A 486 -29.19 -13.41 -9.06
N LEU A 487 -30.14 -14.35 -8.95
CA LEU A 487 -29.87 -15.78 -9.16
C LEU A 487 -29.53 -16.12 -10.61
N GLU A 488 -29.82 -15.23 -11.57
CA GLU A 488 -29.42 -15.36 -12.99
C GLU A 488 -27.95 -14.95 -13.23
N SER A 489 -27.26 -14.44 -12.20
CA SER A 489 -25.88 -13.95 -12.31
C SER A 489 -24.89 -15.08 -12.61
N PRO A 490 -23.90 -14.87 -13.50
CA PRO A 490 -22.78 -15.79 -13.66
C PRO A 490 -21.75 -15.70 -12.52
N ASP A 491 -21.87 -14.72 -11.62
CA ASP A 491 -21.01 -14.57 -10.44
C ASP A 491 -21.55 -15.42 -9.28
N SER A 492 -20.90 -16.55 -9.01
CA SER A 492 -21.25 -17.47 -7.93
C SER A 492 -21.24 -16.80 -6.55
N THR A 493 -20.42 -15.77 -6.35
CA THR A 493 -20.34 -15.03 -5.08
C THR A 493 -21.62 -14.25 -4.84
N LEU A 494 -22.10 -13.52 -5.86
CA LEU A 494 -23.37 -12.80 -5.80
C LEU A 494 -24.54 -13.77 -5.59
N VAL A 495 -24.55 -14.90 -6.30
CA VAL A 495 -25.60 -15.93 -6.13
C VAL A 495 -25.57 -16.49 -4.71
N SER A 496 -24.40 -16.78 -4.17
CA SER A 496 -24.24 -17.30 -2.80
C SER A 496 -24.79 -16.33 -1.75
N TYR A 497 -24.44 -15.05 -1.82
CA TYR A 497 -25.01 -14.04 -0.92
C TYR A 497 -26.52 -13.90 -1.08
N THR A 498 -27.01 -13.95 -2.31
CA THR A 498 -28.44 -13.88 -2.61
C THR A 498 -29.20 -15.06 -2.01
N VAL A 499 -28.69 -16.29 -2.17
CA VAL A 499 -29.26 -17.49 -1.54
C VAL A 499 -29.22 -17.37 -0.01
N GLY A 500 -28.15 -16.83 0.56
CA GLY A 500 -28.04 -16.56 2.00
C GLY A 500 -29.16 -15.63 2.51
N ILE A 501 -29.40 -14.51 1.80
CA ILE A 501 -30.51 -13.59 2.10
C ILE A 501 -31.85 -14.33 2.03
N LEU A 502 -32.14 -15.01 0.92
CA LEU A 502 -33.41 -15.73 0.73
C LEU A 502 -33.61 -16.82 1.80
N THR A 503 -32.55 -17.52 2.19
CA THR A 503 -32.57 -18.52 3.26
C THR A 503 -32.97 -17.88 4.59
N ASN A 504 -32.35 -16.75 4.94
CA ASN A 504 -32.68 -16.04 6.17
C ASN A 504 -34.11 -15.48 6.15
N LEU A 505 -34.57 -14.91 5.02
CA LEU A 505 -35.94 -14.41 4.88
C LEU A 505 -36.97 -15.54 4.93
N SER A 506 -36.70 -16.68 4.28
CA SER A 506 -37.60 -17.84 4.27
C SER A 506 -37.86 -18.42 5.66
N SER A 507 -36.98 -18.18 6.64
CA SER A 507 -37.24 -18.58 8.03
C SER A 507 -38.42 -17.81 8.65
N ALA A 508 -38.61 -16.54 8.27
CA ALA A 508 -39.64 -15.67 8.86
C ALA A 508 -40.85 -15.45 7.93
N PHE A 509 -40.65 -15.43 6.62
CA PHE A 509 -41.68 -15.12 5.62
C PHE A 509 -41.91 -16.27 4.64
N ASP A 510 -43.10 -16.34 4.05
CA ASP A 510 -43.35 -17.20 2.89
C ASP A 510 -42.87 -16.47 1.62
N ILE A 511 -41.81 -17.01 1.02
CA ILE A 511 -41.20 -16.45 -0.19
C ILE A 511 -41.49 -17.29 -1.44
N LEU A 512 -42.17 -18.44 -1.29
CA LEU A 512 -42.47 -19.35 -2.40
C LEU A 512 -43.28 -18.67 -3.51
N PRO A 513 -44.31 -17.84 -3.22
CA PRO A 513 -45.05 -17.14 -4.27
C PRO A 513 -44.15 -16.29 -5.17
N SER A 514 -43.11 -15.67 -4.61
CA SER A 514 -42.17 -14.86 -5.38
C SER A 514 -41.26 -15.73 -6.25
N LEU A 515 -40.78 -16.87 -5.73
CA LEU A 515 -39.93 -17.82 -6.47
C LEU A 515 -40.66 -18.52 -7.63
N LEU A 516 -41.98 -18.65 -7.53
CA LEU A 516 -42.85 -19.24 -8.55
C LEU A 516 -43.34 -18.23 -9.60
N LEU A 517 -42.97 -16.95 -9.49
CA LEU A 517 -43.27 -15.97 -10.53
C LEU A 517 -42.65 -16.42 -11.86
N HIS A 518 -43.50 -16.72 -12.83
CA HIS A 518 -43.13 -17.34 -14.10
C HIS A 518 -42.05 -16.55 -14.85
N ASP A 519 -42.09 -15.22 -14.78
CA ASP A 519 -41.16 -14.34 -15.50
C ASP A 519 -39.77 -14.22 -14.86
N LEU A 520 -39.59 -14.75 -13.64
CA LEU A 520 -38.35 -14.68 -12.88
C LEU A 520 -37.63 -16.04 -12.76
N ASN A 521 -38.30 -17.15 -13.09
CA ASN A 521 -37.70 -18.49 -13.12
C ASN A 521 -36.93 -18.90 -11.85
N GLY A 522 -37.31 -18.40 -10.66
CA GLY A 522 -36.49 -18.50 -9.44
C GLY A 522 -36.08 -19.93 -9.06
N ILE A 523 -37.02 -20.88 -9.09
CA ILE A 523 -36.73 -22.30 -8.81
C ILE A 523 -35.76 -22.90 -9.84
N LYS A 524 -35.92 -22.52 -11.12
CA LYS A 524 -35.05 -23.00 -12.20
C LYS A 524 -33.64 -22.41 -12.05
N ASN A 525 -33.52 -21.15 -11.67
CA ASN A 525 -32.23 -20.49 -11.44
C ASN A 525 -31.49 -21.10 -10.25
N LEU A 526 -32.19 -21.42 -9.14
CA LEU A 526 -31.61 -22.16 -8.01
C LEU A 526 -31.09 -23.54 -8.44
N LYS A 527 -31.89 -24.28 -9.23
CA LYS A 527 -31.46 -25.57 -9.77
C LYS A 527 -30.24 -25.44 -10.68
N ALA A 528 -30.20 -24.43 -11.55
CA ALA A 528 -29.05 -24.16 -12.42
C ALA A 528 -27.81 -23.87 -11.58
N ALA A 529 -27.90 -22.96 -10.60
CA ALA A 529 -26.81 -22.62 -9.70
C ALA A 529 -26.21 -23.85 -8.96
N MET A 530 -27.07 -24.78 -8.49
CA MET A 530 -26.59 -26.03 -7.87
C MET A 530 -25.79 -26.93 -8.82
N LEU A 531 -26.13 -26.91 -10.12
CA LEU A 531 -25.52 -27.80 -11.11
C LEU A 531 -24.31 -27.18 -11.80
N GLU A 532 -24.32 -25.87 -12.01
CA GLU A 532 -23.34 -25.16 -12.84
C GLU A 532 -22.12 -24.65 -12.05
N PHE A 533 -22.28 -24.28 -10.78
CA PHE A 533 -21.18 -23.69 -10.01
C PHE A 533 -20.25 -24.69 -9.33
N GLU A 534 -20.63 -25.97 -9.26
CA GLU A 534 -19.84 -27.03 -8.59
C GLU A 534 -19.41 -26.68 -7.14
N ASP A 535 -20.17 -25.81 -6.46
CA ASP A 535 -19.92 -25.34 -5.10
C ASP A 535 -20.84 -26.05 -4.11
N TRP A 536 -20.25 -26.92 -3.28
CA TRP A 536 -20.99 -27.72 -2.30
C TRP A 536 -21.56 -26.88 -1.15
N GLU A 537 -20.94 -25.76 -0.80
CA GLU A 537 -21.46 -24.84 0.22
C GLU A 537 -22.70 -24.14 -0.31
N LEU A 538 -22.65 -23.64 -1.56
CA LEU A 538 -23.80 -23.06 -2.22
C LEU A 538 -24.95 -24.08 -2.36
N ALA A 539 -24.65 -25.30 -2.81
CA ALA A 539 -25.65 -26.36 -2.92
C ALA A 539 -26.31 -26.68 -1.57
N THR A 540 -25.55 -26.66 -0.49
CA THR A 540 -26.06 -26.86 0.89
C THR A 540 -26.99 -25.72 1.30
N HIS A 541 -26.63 -24.47 1.01
CA HIS A 541 -27.50 -23.32 1.29
C HIS A 541 -28.80 -23.36 0.47
N ILE A 542 -28.73 -23.75 -0.81
CA ILE A 542 -29.92 -23.90 -1.65
C ILE A 542 -30.81 -25.03 -1.13
N ALA A 543 -30.24 -26.17 -0.70
CA ALA A 543 -31.01 -27.24 -0.08
C ALA A 543 -31.72 -26.78 1.21
N LYS A 544 -31.04 -25.99 2.05
CA LYS A 544 -31.63 -25.39 3.25
C LYS A 544 -32.76 -24.42 2.92
N LEU A 545 -32.60 -23.61 1.88
CA LEU A 545 -33.65 -22.73 1.37
C LEU A 545 -34.89 -23.54 0.96
N PHE A 546 -34.72 -24.61 0.17
CA PHE A 546 -35.83 -25.49 -0.19
C PHE A 546 -36.50 -26.13 1.02
N PHE A 547 -35.72 -26.58 2.00
CA PHE A 547 -36.26 -27.13 3.24
C PHE A 547 -37.18 -26.13 3.95
N ASN A 548 -36.71 -24.89 4.15
CA ASN A 548 -37.51 -23.83 4.79
C ASN A 548 -38.81 -23.54 4.03
N ILE A 549 -38.76 -23.57 2.70
CA ILE A 549 -39.93 -23.36 1.85
C ILE A 549 -40.94 -24.49 2.00
N VAL A 550 -40.49 -25.75 1.94
CA VAL A 550 -41.37 -26.92 2.02
C VAL A 550 -42.00 -27.07 3.41
N ASP A 551 -41.23 -26.81 4.47
CA ASP A 551 -41.70 -26.86 5.86
C ASP A 551 -42.89 -25.91 6.07
N LYS A 552 -42.87 -24.73 5.43
CA LYS A 552 -43.96 -23.74 5.51
C LYS A 552 -45.21 -24.07 4.69
N VAL A 553 -45.08 -24.89 3.64
CA VAL A 553 -46.23 -25.36 2.84
C VAL A 553 -46.94 -26.55 3.51
N SER A 554 -46.29 -27.19 4.48
CA SER A 554 -46.77 -28.39 5.15
C SER A 554 -47.70 -28.11 6.34
N TYR A 555 -48.03 -26.84 6.59
CA TYR A 555 -49.03 -26.34 7.55
C TYR A 555 -50.08 -25.49 6.81
#